data_AF-A0A7W1NE72-F1
#
_entry.id   AF-A0A7W1NE72-F1
#
_cell.length_a   1.000
_cell.length_b   1.000
_cell.length_c   1.000
_cell.angle_alpha   90.00
_cell.angle_beta   90.00
_cell.angle_gamma   90.00
#
_symmetry.space_group_name_H-M   'P 1'
#
loop_
_entity.id
_entity.type
_entity.pdbx_description
1 polymer ?
#
loop_
_entity_poly.entity_id
_entity_poly.type
_entity_poly.pdbx_seq_one_letter_code
_entity_poly.pdbx_strand_id
1 'polypeptide(L)'
;DQLTVTAKAVGSAKDFLLENMDVAVTLWNGEAIAVRLANTVVMDVVYTEPAVKGDTQSRVMKPAKLVTGAEIKVPIFVATGDRISINTQTREYSGRVDK
;
A
#
# COMPACT_ATOMS: atom_id res chain seq x y z
N ASP A 1 6.02 25.63 -8.09
CA ASP A 1 4.68 25.81 -7.52
C ASP A 1 4.35 24.73 -6.52
N GLN A 2 3.70 25.12 -5.43
CA GLN A 2 3.20 24.23 -4.38
C GLN A 2 1.67 24.31 -4.41
N LEU A 3 1.01 23.15 -4.46
CA LEU A 3 -0.45 23.04 -4.53
C LEU A 3 -0.96 22.37 -3.26
N THR A 4 -1.84 23.05 -2.53
CA THR A 4 -2.50 22.46 -1.35
C THR A 4 -3.61 21.54 -1.80
N VAL A 5 -3.64 20.32 -1.26
CA VAL A 5 -4.65 19.31 -1.59
C VAL A 5 -5.45 18.94 -0.34
N THR A 6 -6.77 18.87 -0.45
CA THR A 6 -7.63 18.51 0.69
C THR A 6 -7.65 17.00 0.92
N ALA A 7 -7.88 16.57 2.16
CA ALA A 7 -8.01 15.14 2.49
C ALA A 7 -9.13 14.44 1.71
N LYS A 8 -10.17 15.19 1.31
CA LYS A 8 -11.26 14.69 0.47
C LYS A 8 -10.78 14.33 -0.95
N ALA A 9 -9.87 15.11 -1.51
CA ALA A 9 -9.30 14.84 -2.83
C ALA A 9 -8.32 13.65 -2.80
N VAL A 10 -7.63 13.43 -1.67
CA VAL A 10 -6.76 12.26 -1.48
C VAL A 10 -7.57 10.97 -1.30
N GLY A 11 -8.66 11.03 -0.53
CA GLY A 11 -9.57 9.89 -0.36
C GLY A 11 -8.87 8.65 0.22
N SER A 12 -9.14 7.49 -0.38
CA SER A 12 -8.64 6.17 0.07
C SER A 12 -7.15 5.95 -0.19
N ALA A 13 -6.52 6.80 -1.01
CA ALA A 13 -5.10 6.75 -1.33
C ALA A 13 -4.20 7.09 -0.12
N LYS A 14 -4.74 7.78 0.89
CA LYS A 14 -4.00 8.22 2.08
C LYS A 14 -3.26 7.07 2.79
N ASP A 15 -3.81 5.86 2.75
CA ASP A 15 -3.26 4.69 3.45
C ASP A 15 -1.99 4.15 2.75
N PHE A 16 -1.77 4.54 1.49
CA PHE A 16 -0.68 4.07 0.63
C PHE A 16 0.20 5.21 0.09
N LEU A 17 0.16 6.38 0.73
CA LEU A 17 1.00 7.52 0.38
C LEU A 17 2.37 7.41 1.09
N LEU A 18 3.45 7.44 0.31
CA LEU A 18 4.81 7.57 0.81
C LEU A 18 5.36 8.95 0.48
N GLU A 19 6.35 9.37 1.26
CA GLU A 19 7.15 10.53 0.92
C GLU A 19 7.86 10.31 -0.42
N ASN A 20 7.96 11.37 -1.22
CA ASN A 20 8.57 11.35 -2.56
C ASN A 20 7.93 10.38 -3.56
N MET A 21 6.65 10.03 -3.40
CA MET A 21 5.92 9.24 -4.38
C MET A 21 5.32 10.13 -5.47
N ASP A 22 5.48 9.71 -6.74
CA ASP A 22 4.78 10.34 -7.86
C ASP A 22 3.28 9.99 -7.82
N VAL A 23 2.45 11.03 -7.85
CA VAL A 23 0.98 10.91 -7.84
C VAL A 23 0.38 11.73 -8.97
N ALA A 24 -0.70 11.24 -9.55
CA ALA A 24 -1.47 11.99 -10.53
C ALA A 24 -2.50 12.86 -9.81
N VAL A 25 -2.46 14.18 -10.02
CA VAL A 25 -3.44 15.12 -9.47
C VAL A 25 -4.35 15.62 -10.58
N THR A 26 -5.66 15.42 -10.42
CA THR A 26 -6.67 16.02 -11.29
C THR A 26 -7.05 17.39 -10.76
N LEU A 27 -6.81 18.41 -11.59
CA LEU A 27 -7.16 19.80 -11.34
C LEU A 27 -8.45 20.16 -12.08
N TRP A 28 -9.36 20.85 -11.41
CA TRP A 28 -10.53 21.47 -12.00
C TRP A 28 -10.60 22.94 -11.58
N ASN A 29 -10.56 23.86 -12.54
CA ASN A 29 -10.54 25.31 -12.28
C ASN A 29 -9.47 25.78 -11.26
N GLY A 30 -8.30 25.15 -11.25
CA GLY A 30 -7.22 25.47 -10.32
C GLY A 30 -7.33 24.79 -8.95
N GLU A 31 -8.39 24.02 -8.70
CA GLU A 31 -8.57 23.25 -7.45
C GLU A 31 -8.29 21.77 -7.67
N ALA A 32 -7.55 21.14 -6.75
CA ALA A 32 -7.28 19.70 -6.78
C ALA A 32 -8.53 18.92 -6.34
N ILE A 33 -9.17 18.21 -7.26
CA ILE A 33 -10.39 17.45 -7.00
C ILE A 33 -10.13 15.96 -6.74
N ALA A 34 -9.02 15.42 -7.24
CA ALA A 34 -8.65 14.02 -7.03
C ALA A 34 -7.14 13.81 -7.06
N VAL A 35 -6.64 12.94 -6.19
CA VAL A 35 -5.29 12.39 -6.24
C VAL A 35 -5.39 10.90 -6.52
N ARG A 36 -4.65 10.43 -7.53
CA ARG A 36 -4.56 9.02 -7.88
C ARG A 36 -3.12 8.55 -7.71
N LEU A 37 -2.97 7.48 -6.95
CA LEU A 37 -1.75 6.70 -6.92
C LEU A 37 -1.67 5.82 -8.18
N ALA A 38 -0.49 5.29 -8.45
CA ALA A 38 -0.36 4.17 -9.36
C ALA A 38 -1.29 3.01 -8.91
N ASN A 39 -1.79 2.23 -9.88
CA ASN A 39 -2.63 1.06 -9.58
C ASN A 39 -1.90 0.05 -8.67
N THR A 40 -0.57 0.05 -8.74
CA THR A 40 0.29 -0.82 -7.97
C THR A 40 1.35 0.04 -7.29
N VAL A 41 1.49 -0.11 -5.98
CA VAL A 41 2.52 0.55 -5.17
C VAL A 41 3.39 -0.48 -4.50
N VAL A 42 4.65 -0.11 -4.27
CA VAL A 42 5.60 -0.98 -3.59
C VAL A 42 5.84 -0.43 -2.20
N MET A 43 5.70 -1.28 -1.18
CA MET A 43 5.81 -0.91 0.22
C MET A 43 6.60 -1.93 1.01
N ASP A 44 7.31 -1.43 2.02
CA ASP A 44 8.05 -2.26 2.96
C ASP A 44 7.13 -2.69 4.12
N VAL A 45 7.18 -3.98 4.46
CA VAL A 45 6.47 -4.56 5.60
C VAL A 45 7.26 -4.28 6.87
N VAL A 46 6.73 -3.45 7.76
CA VAL A 46 7.40 -3.10 9.03
C VAL A 46 7.09 -4.10 10.15
N TYR A 47 5.99 -4.85 10.03
CA TYR A 47 5.63 -5.88 10.98
C TYR A 47 4.65 -6.89 10.35
N THR A 48 4.83 -8.17 10.63
CA THR A 48 3.83 -9.20 10.35
C THR A 48 4.02 -10.37 11.31
N GLU A 49 2.94 -11.11 11.57
CA GLU A 49 3.01 -12.27 12.46
C GLU A 49 3.96 -13.35 11.91
N PRO A 50 4.71 -14.04 12.78
CA PRO A 50 5.57 -15.14 12.37
C PRO A 50 4.71 -16.27 11.76
N ALA A 51 5.23 -16.91 10.71
CA ALA A 51 4.57 -18.05 10.09
C ALA A 51 4.42 -19.19 11.11
N VAL A 52 3.19 -19.61 11.39
CA VAL A 52 2.94 -20.79 12.23
C VAL A 52 3.21 -22.03 11.40
N LYS A 53 4.22 -22.80 11.79
CA LYS A 53 4.78 -23.98 11.08
C LYS A 53 3.80 -25.15 10.81
N GLY A 54 2.52 -25.03 11.19
CA GLY A 54 1.50 -26.06 11.05
C GLY A 54 0.45 -25.79 9.95
N ASP A 55 0.37 -24.58 9.42
CA ASP A 55 -0.59 -24.24 8.36
C ASP A 55 -0.02 -24.58 6.97
N THR A 56 -0.14 -25.84 6.57
CA THR A 56 0.28 -26.33 5.24
C THR A 56 -0.74 -26.03 4.13
N GLN A 57 -1.80 -25.26 4.41
CA GLN A 57 -2.73 -24.80 3.40
C GLN A 57 -2.19 -23.54 2.73
N SER A 58 -1.90 -23.63 1.43
CA SER A 58 -1.31 -22.60 0.56
C SER A 58 -2.14 -21.31 0.39
N ARG A 59 -3.24 -21.13 1.14
CA ARG A 59 -4.15 -19.97 1.08
C ARG A 59 -4.24 -19.17 2.38
N VAL A 60 -3.44 -19.51 3.39
CA VAL A 60 -3.45 -18.75 4.65
C VAL A 60 -2.79 -17.39 4.43
N MET A 61 -3.60 -16.35 4.62
CA MET A 61 -3.18 -14.96 4.57
C MET A 61 -3.12 -14.43 6.01
N LYS A 62 -2.04 -13.75 6.35
CA LYS A 62 -1.81 -13.14 7.67
C LYS A 62 -1.85 -11.61 7.57
N PRO A 63 -2.17 -10.92 8.67
CA PRO A 63 -2.08 -9.47 8.71
C PRO A 63 -0.60 -9.02 8.65
N ALA A 64 -0.34 -7.97 7.89
CA ALA A 64 0.95 -7.29 7.82
C ALA A 64 0.74 -5.78 7.86
N LYS A 65 1.58 -5.12 8.63
CA LYS A 65 1.64 -3.67 8.76
C LYS A 65 2.70 -3.10 7.82
N LEU A 66 2.31 -2.10 7.07
CA LEU A 66 3.15 -1.38 6.12
C LEU A 66 3.83 -0.20 6.81
N VAL A 67 4.85 0.37 6.17
CA VAL A 67 5.56 1.56 6.66
C VAL A 67 4.63 2.77 6.88
N THR A 68 3.54 2.87 6.13
CA THR A 68 2.50 3.91 6.31
C THR A 68 1.63 3.70 7.56
N GLY A 69 1.75 2.53 8.21
CA GLY A 69 0.89 2.09 9.30
C GLY A 69 -0.39 1.38 8.85
N ALA A 70 -0.67 1.33 7.54
CA ALA A 70 -1.80 0.57 7.00
C ALA A 70 -1.60 -0.94 7.19
N GLU A 71 -2.69 -1.65 7.42
CA GLU A 71 -2.69 -3.11 7.56
C GLU A 71 -3.34 -3.76 6.34
N ILE A 72 -2.65 -4.77 5.79
CA ILE A 72 -3.15 -5.57 4.67
C ILE A 72 -2.94 -7.06 4.93
N LYS A 73 -3.65 -7.90 4.16
CA LYS A 73 -3.48 -9.35 4.19
C LYS A 73 -2.39 -9.76 3.20
N VAL A 74 -1.39 -10.48 3.69
CA VAL A 74 -0.28 -11.00 2.89
C VAL A 74 -0.15 -12.51 3.05
N PRO A 75 0.43 -13.22 2.06
CA PRO A 75 0.69 -14.64 2.21
C PRO A 75 1.62 -14.96 3.39
N ILE A 76 1.47 -16.17 3.96
CA ILE A 76 2.23 -16.61 5.14
C ILE A 76 3.77 -16.52 4.99
N PHE A 77 4.28 -16.65 3.76
CA PHE A 77 5.71 -16.59 3.45
C PHE A 77 6.31 -15.17 3.50
N VAL A 78 5.49 -14.12 3.52
CA VAL A 78 5.97 -12.72 3.60
C VAL A 78 6.52 -12.48 5.01
N ALA A 79 7.72 -11.92 5.10
CA ALA A 79 8.38 -11.62 6.36
C ALA A 79 8.42 -10.11 6.64
N THR A 80 8.74 -9.75 7.88
CA THR A 80 9.06 -8.36 8.21
C THR A 80 10.36 -7.95 7.52
N GLY A 81 10.38 -6.78 6.90
CA GLY A 81 11.48 -6.31 6.05
C GLY A 81 11.36 -6.71 4.58
N ASP A 82 10.35 -7.50 4.21
CA ASP A 82 10.05 -7.77 2.80
C ASP A 82 9.41 -6.54 2.14
N ARG A 83 9.73 -6.39 0.85
CA ARG A 83 9.11 -5.41 -0.02
C ARG A 83 8.03 -6.07 -0.85
N ILE A 84 6.82 -5.54 -0.78
CA ILE A 84 5.64 -6.11 -1.43
C ILE A 84 4.97 -5.09 -2.34
N SER A 85 4.40 -5.61 -3.41
CA SER A 85 3.59 -4.89 -4.38
C SER A 85 2.13 -5.03 -4.00
N ILE A 86 1.40 -3.92 -3.94
CA ILE A 86 0.02 -3.85 -3.45
C ILE A 86 -0.84 -3.14 -4.50
N ASN A 87 -2.00 -3.70 -4.79
CA ASN A 87 -3.00 -3.02 -5.61
C ASN A 87 -3.71 -1.96 -4.77
N THR A 88 -3.58 -0.67 -5.14
CA THR A 88 -4.14 0.45 -4.37
C THR A 88 -5.66 0.56 -4.46
N GLN A 89 -6.27 -0.06 -5.48
CA GLN A 89 -7.72 -0.08 -5.68
C GLN A 89 -8.38 -1.17 -4.84
N THR A 90 -7.84 -2.39 -4.88
CA THR A 90 -8.40 -3.55 -4.15
C THR A 90 -7.81 -3.72 -2.74
N ARG A 91 -6.68 -3.07 -2.45
CA ARG A 91 -5.91 -3.21 -1.20
C ARG A 91 -5.34 -4.61 -1.00
N GLU A 92 -5.15 -5.33 -2.09
CA GLU A 92 -4.66 -6.71 -2.07
C GLU A 92 -3.17 -6.78 -2.38
N TYR A 93 -2.53 -7.75 -1.76
CA TYR A 93 -1.19 -8.17 -2.15
C TYR A 93 -1.17 -8.61 -3.62
N SER A 94 -0.32 -7.97 -4.43
CA SER A 94 -0.14 -8.26 -5.85
C SER A 94 1.12 -9.09 -6.11
N GLY A 95 2.13 -9.05 -5.23
CA GLY A 95 3.37 -9.78 -5.42
C GLY A 95 4.47 -9.35 -4.45
N ARG A 96 5.56 -10.11 -4.39
CA ARG A 96 6.79 -9.72 -3.68
C ARG A 96 7.74 -9.11 -4.69
N VAL A 97 8.40 -8.02 -4.32
CA VAL A 97 9.42 -7.38 -5.14
C VAL A 97 10.77 -7.83 -4.60
N ASP A 98 11.56 -8.52 -5.42
CA ASP A 98 12.93 -8.86 -5.04
C ASP A 98 13.79 -7.57 -5.02
N LYS A 99 14.82 -7.55 -4.17
CA LYS A 99 15.67 -6.38 -3.92
C LYS A 99 16.49 -5.95 -5.12
#